data_AF-A0A2V6WY09-F1
#
_entry.id   AF-A0A2V6WY09-F1
#
_cell.length_a   1.000
_cell.length_b   1.000
_cell.length_c   1.000
_cell.angle_alpha   90.00
_cell.angle_beta   90.00
_cell.angle_gamma   90.00
#
_symmetry.space_group_name_H-M   'P 1'
#
loop_
_entity.id
_entity.type
_entity.pdbx_description
1 polymer ?
#
loop_
_entity_poly.entity_id
_entity_poly.type
_entity_poly.pdbx_seq_one_letter_code
_entity_poly.pdbx_strand_id
1 'polypeptide(L)'
;METFTLSRKELHRPGLLKAVGAGRITNGQAAAALRLSVRQVQRLKGRFQAEGALALRHGSRGRPSPRRLADAVREQIAHLMKTLYVGFNDTHLTEKLRESARAEIRVHVVLLARAVDRRALMAPIRP
;
A
#
# COMPACT_ATOMS: atom_id res chain seq x y z
N MET A 1 -24.92 -9.30 5.57
CA MET A 1 -24.63 -8.45 4.40
C MET A 1 -23.15 -8.12 4.42
N GLU A 2 -22.39 -8.54 3.41
CA GLU A 2 -20.96 -8.24 3.32
C GLU A 2 -20.75 -6.79 2.84
N THR A 3 -20.04 -5.97 3.63
CA THR A 3 -19.75 -4.57 3.31
C THR A 3 -18.33 -4.46 2.76
N PHE A 4 -18.20 -4.08 1.48
CA PHE A 4 -16.90 -3.88 0.83
C PHE A 4 -16.58 -2.39 0.68
N THR A 5 -15.38 -2.01 1.13
CA THR A 5 -14.89 -0.63 1.00
C THR A 5 -14.20 -0.43 -0.36
N LEU A 6 -14.93 0.12 -1.32
CA LEU A 6 -14.41 0.58 -2.60
C LEU A 6 -13.91 2.03 -2.47
N SER A 7 -12.87 2.42 -3.21
CA SER A 7 -12.55 3.85 -3.34
C SER A 7 -13.66 4.58 -4.10
N ARG A 8 -13.77 5.91 -3.92
CA ARG A 8 -14.75 6.73 -4.65
C ARG A 8 -14.63 6.60 -6.18
N LYS A 9 -13.42 6.33 -6.69
CA LYS A 9 -13.17 6.06 -8.12
C LYS A 9 -13.62 4.66 -8.56
N GLU A 10 -13.68 3.72 -7.63
CA GLU A 10 -14.06 2.31 -7.87
C GLU A 10 -15.57 2.10 -7.76
N LEU A 11 -16.29 3.01 -7.09
CA LEU A 11 -17.73 2.90 -6.81
C LEU A 11 -18.61 2.82 -8.08
N HIS A 12 -18.21 3.48 -9.17
CA HIS A 12 -18.97 3.51 -10.43
C HIS A 12 -18.70 2.30 -11.34
N ARG A 13 -17.65 1.52 -11.06
CA ARG A 13 -17.23 0.39 -11.91
C ARG A 13 -18.23 -0.77 -11.95
N PRO A 14 -18.88 -1.19 -10.84
CA PRO A 14 -19.81 -2.33 -10.88
C PRO A 14 -20.99 -2.09 -11.83
N GLY A 15 -21.60 -0.91 -11.80
CA GLY A 15 -22.75 -0.57 -12.65
C GLY A 15 -22.40 -0.58 -14.13
N LEU A 16 -21.29 0.08 -14.49
CA LEU A 16 -20.80 0.11 -15.87
C LEU A 16 -20.38 -1.28 -16.37
N LEU A 17 -19.72 -2.09 -15.53
CA LEU A 17 -19.32 -3.45 -15.91
C LEU A 17 -20.53 -4.39 -16.04
N LYS A 18 -21.57 -4.22 -15.23
CA LYS A 18 -22.86 -4.91 -15.44
C LYS A 18 -23.50 -4.50 -16.77
N ALA A 19 -23.50 -3.21 -17.12
CA ALA A 19 -24.05 -2.73 -18.39
C ALA A 19 -23.27 -3.26 -19.61
N VAL A 20 -21.93 -3.30 -19.53
CA VAL A 20 -21.07 -3.93 -20.56
C VAL A 20 -21.33 -5.44 -20.66
N GLY A 21 -21.46 -6.13 -19.52
CA GLY A 21 -21.77 -7.56 -19.46
C GLY A 21 -23.11 -7.90 -20.09
N ALA A 22 -24.10 -7.04 -19.90
CA ALA A 22 -25.44 -7.15 -20.49
C ALA A 22 -25.55 -6.62 -21.92
N GLY A 23 -24.45 -6.18 -22.54
CA GLY A 23 -24.45 -5.65 -23.92
C GLY A 23 -25.13 -4.29 -24.11
N ARG A 24 -25.51 -3.60 -23.02
CA ARG A 24 -26.19 -2.29 -23.07
C ARG A 24 -25.26 -1.14 -23.48
N ILE A 25 -23.96 -1.29 -23.22
CA ILE A 25 -22.91 -0.37 -23.65
C ILE A 25 -21.70 -1.15 -24.16
N THR A 26 -20.94 -0.56 -25.06
CA THR A 26 -19.72 -1.16 -25.60
C THR A 26 -18.54 -1.03 -24.64
N ASN A 27 -17.51 -1.86 -24.83
CA ASN A 27 -16.25 -1.72 -24.08
C ASN A 27 -15.60 -0.33 -24.27
N GLY A 28 -15.78 0.30 -25.44
CA GLY A 28 -15.29 1.64 -25.75
C GLY A 28 -16.03 2.73 -24.96
N GLN A 29 -17.36 2.64 -24.86
CA GLN A 29 -18.16 3.56 -24.05
C GLN A 29 -17.80 3.45 -22.56
N ALA A 30 -17.65 2.23 -22.05
CA ALA A 30 -17.19 2.03 -20.67
C ALA A 30 -15.76 2.53 -20.44
N ALA A 31 -14.87 2.39 -21.43
CA ALA A 31 -13.51 2.91 -21.36
C ALA A 31 -13.48 4.43 -21.23
N ALA A 32 -14.27 5.13 -22.04
CA ALA A 32 -14.44 6.58 -21.94
C ALA A 32 -15.03 7.00 -20.58
N ALA A 33 -16.09 6.35 -20.13
CA ALA A 33 -16.75 6.65 -18.85
C ALA A 33 -15.83 6.42 -17.63
N LEU A 34 -14.99 5.37 -17.68
CA LEU A 34 -14.06 5.03 -16.61
C LEU A 34 -12.70 5.73 -16.72
N ARG A 35 -12.43 6.45 -17.82
CA ARG A 35 -11.10 6.97 -18.18
C ARG A 35 -10.02 5.89 -18.13
N LEU A 36 -10.34 4.72 -18.69
CA LEU A 36 -9.46 3.56 -18.80
C LEU A 36 -9.27 3.18 -20.25
N SER A 37 -8.24 2.38 -20.55
CA SER A 37 -8.13 1.77 -21.87
C SER A 37 -9.14 0.64 -22.06
N VAL A 38 -9.53 0.36 -23.30
CA VAL A 38 -10.42 -0.76 -23.65
C VAL A 38 -9.89 -2.09 -23.11
N ARG A 39 -8.57 -2.32 -23.19
CA ARG A 39 -7.93 -3.53 -22.62
C ARG A 39 -8.12 -3.61 -21.10
N GLN A 40 -8.01 -2.49 -20.38
CA GLN A 40 -8.27 -2.47 -18.93
C GLN A 40 -9.73 -2.78 -18.61
N VAL A 41 -10.67 -2.28 -19.41
CA VAL A 41 -12.11 -2.60 -19.27
C VAL A 41 -12.36 -4.08 -19.51
N GLN A 42 -11.80 -4.67 -20.57
CA GLN A 42 -11.92 -6.10 -20.84
C GLN A 42 -11.36 -6.96 -19.69
N ARG A 43 -10.18 -6.60 -19.16
CA ARG A 43 -9.61 -7.27 -17.98
C ARG A 43 -10.49 -7.12 -16.73
N LEU A 44 -11.06 -5.93 -16.52
CA LEU A 44 -12.00 -5.68 -15.42
C LEU A 44 -13.27 -6.50 -15.58
N LYS A 45 -13.81 -6.59 -16.80
CA LYS A 45 -14.99 -7.39 -17.14
C LYS A 45 -14.75 -8.86 -16.82
N GLY A 46 -13.64 -9.44 -17.27
CA GLY A 46 -13.30 -10.85 -17.00
C GLY A 46 -13.21 -11.15 -15.50
N ARG A 47 -12.49 -10.31 -14.74
CA ARG A 47 -12.40 -10.47 -13.27
C ARG A 47 -13.75 -10.28 -12.57
N PHE A 48 -14.54 -9.31 -13.01
CA PHE A 48 -15.88 -9.06 -12.47
C PHE A 48 -16.85 -10.21 -12.74
N GLN A 49 -16.71 -10.90 -13.88
CA GLN A 49 -17.51 -12.09 -14.18
C GLN A 49 -17.11 -13.30 -13.32
N ALA A 50 -15.82 -13.43 -12.98
CA ALA A 50 -15.33 -14.54 -12.15
C ALA A 50 -15.59 -14.35 -10.65
N GLU A 51 -15.36 -13.14 -10.12
CA GLU A 51 -15.32 -12.88 -8.67
C GLU A 51 -16.30 -11.78 -8.22
N GLY A 52 -17.12 -11.25 -9.13
CA GLY A 52 -18.07 -10.18 -8.82
C GLY A 52 -17.41 -8.87 -8.40
N ALA A 53 -18.05 -8.13 -7.48
CA ALA A 53 -17.58 -6.83 -7.02
C ALA A 53 -16.24 -6.90 -6.25
N LEU A 54 -15.90 -8.06 -5.68
CA LEU A 54 -14.65 -8.29 -4.96
C LEU A 54 -13.42 -8.08 -5.84
N ALA A 55 -13.49 -8.51 -7.10
CA ALA A 55 -12.43 -8.36 -8.11
C ALA A 55 -12.09 -6.90 -8.45
N LEU A 56 -12.97 -5.96 -8.09
CA LEU A 56 -12.78 -4.52 -8.35
C LEU A 56 -11.95 -3.85 -7.27
N ARG A 57 -11.70 -4.52 -6.14
CA ARG A 57 -10.77 -4.04 -5.12
C ARG A 57 -9.37 -3.95 -5.72
N HIS A 58 -8.66 -2.88 -5.36
CA HIS A 58 -7.25 -2.76 -5.71
C HIS A 58 -6.46 -3.97 -5.19
N GLY A 59 -5.72 -4.67 -6.05
CA GLY A 59 -5.08 -5.95 -5.71
C GLY A 59 -3.99 -5.86 -4.63
N SER A 60 -3.41 -4.68 -4.42
CA SER A 60 -2.47 -4.41 -3.32
C SER A 60 -3.15 -3.97 -2.03
N ARG A 61 -4.49 -3.83 -2.00
CA ARG A 61 -5.22 -3.39 -0.80
C ARG A 61 -5.10 -4.47 0.28
N GLY A 62 -4.68 -4.07 1.48
CA GLY A 62 -4.44 -4.98 2.61
C GLY A 62 -3.12 -5.74 2.53
N ARG A 63 -2.36 -5.61 1.44
CA ARG A 63 -1.02 -6.19 1.33
C ARG A 63 0.03 -5.14 1.68
N PRO A 64 1.01 -5.45 2.57
CA PRO A 64 2.14 -4.58 2.77
C PRO A 64 2.89 -4.37 1.45
N SER A 65 3.53 -3.20 1.31
CA SER A 65 4.38 -2.93 0.14
C SER A 65 5.46 -4.02 0.01
N PRO A 66 5.75 -4.53 -1.20
CA PRO A 66 6.85 -5.49 -1.41
C PRO A 66 8.23 -4.88 -1.08
N ARG A 67 8.33 -3.55 -0.99
CA ARG A 67 9.53 -2.82 -0.57
C ARG A 67 9.52 -2.48 0.93
N ARG A 68 8.52 -2.93 1.68
CA ARG A 68 8.45 -2.71 3.13
C ARG A 68 9.62 -3.46 3.78
N LEU A 69 10.26 -2.83 4.75
CA LEU A 69 11.28 -3.50 5.56
C LEU A 69 10.66 -4.69 6.30
N ALA A 70 11.40 -5.79 6.39
CA ALA A 70 11.00 -6.94 7.19
C ALA A 70 10.73 -6.50 8.63
N ASP A 71 9.74 -7.11 9.28
CA ASP A 71 9.30 -6.65 10.61
C ASP A 71 10.44 -6.77 11.66
N ALA A 72 11.28 -7.79 11.59
CA ALA A 72 12.48 -7.92 12.42
C ALA A 72 13.46 -6.72 12.27
N VAL A 73 13.68 -6.25 11.04
CA VAL A 73 14.53 -5.07 10.78
C VAL A 73 13.89 -3.81 11.36
N ARG A 74 12.56 -3.69 11.27
CA ARG A 74 11.82 -2.55 11.85
C ARG A 74 11.92 -2.51 13.37
N GLU A 75 11.80 -3.68 14.01
CA GLU A 75 11.94 -3.82 15.46
C GLU A 75 13.36 -3.51 15.93
N GLN A 76 14.37 -4.02 15.22
CA GLN A 76 15.78 -3.73 15.52
C GLN A 76 16.08 -2.23 15.38
N ILE A 77 15.61 -1.58 14.32
CA ILE A 77 15.75 -0.13 14.14
C ILE A 77 15.06 0.63 15.28
N ALA A 78 13.83 0.25 15.64
CA ALA A 78 13.09 0.89 16.73
C ALA A 78 13.81 0.75 18.07
N HIS A 79 14.42 -0.41 18.33
CA HIS A 79 15.24 -0.63 19.53
C HIS A 79 16.47 0.26 19.55
N LEU A 80 17.22 0.33 18.44
CA LEU A 80 18.41 1.17 18.32
C LEU A 80 18.07 2.67 18.48
N MET A 81 16.94 3.11 17.94
CA MET A 81 16.46 4.50 18.13
C MET A 81 16.12 4.83 19.58
N LYS A 82 15.64 3.87 20.36
CA LYS A 82 15.28 4.07 21.78
C LYS A 82 16.46 3.95 22.73
N THR A 83 17.56 3.32 22.30
CA THR A 83 18.70 3.00 23.16
C THR A 83 19.94 3.79 22.79
N LEU A 84 20.45 3.60 21.57
CA LEU A 84 21.76 4.10 21.14
C LEU A 84 21.68 5.38 20.31
N TYR A 85 20.59 5.56 19.55
CA TYR A 85 20.42 6.68 18.62
C TYR A 85 19.21 7.54 18.99
N VAL A 86 19.03 7.79 20.28
CA VAL A 86 17.94 8.64 20.80
C VAL A 86 18.06 10.05 20.21
N GLY A 87 16.98 10.55 19.63
CA GLY A 87 16.92 11.88 19.03
C GLY A 87 17.53 12.00 17.62
N PHE A 88 18.04 10.91 17.02
CA PHE A 88 18.55 10.93 15.66
C PHE A 88 17.43 11.12 14.64
N ASN A 89 17.69 11.96 13.62
CA ASN A 89 16.84 12.04 12.44
C ASN A 89 17.13 10.86 11.48
N ASP A 90 16.26 10.65 10.48
CA ASP A 90 16.32 9.48 9.58
C ASP A 90 17.59 9.47 8.74
N THR A 91 18.11 10.65 8.38
CA THR A 91 19.35 10.78 7.61
C THR A 91 20.53 10.32 8.46
N HIS A 92 20.72 10.92 9.63
CA HIS A 92 21.81 10.57 10.55
C HIS A 92 21.72 9.11 11.00
N LEU A 93 20.50 8.61 11.25
CA LEU A 93 20.30 7.21 11.60
C LEU A 93 20.69 6.28 10.45
N THR A 94 20.31 6.61 9.21
CA THR A 94 20.69 5.80 8.04
C THR A 94 22.20 5.78 7.83
N GLU A 95 22.88 6.89 8.06
CA GLU A 95 24.34 6.97 8.01
C GLU A 95 24.97 6.09 9.10
N LYS A 96 24.51 6.20 10.34
CA LYS A 96 25.04 5.37 11.44
C LYS A 96 24.76 3.89 11.30
N LEU A 97 23.59 3.51 10.78
CA LEU A 97 23.26 2.11 10.48
C LEU A 97 24.14 1.55 9.35
N ARG A 98 24.64 2.38 8.42
CA ARG A 98 25.59 1.92 7.40
C ARG A 98 27.00 1.76 7.92
N GLU A 99 27.42 2.61 8.86
CA GLU A 99 28.76 2.62 9.43
C GLU A 99 28.94 1.58 10.55
N SER A 100 27.86 1.23 11.27
CA SER A 100 27.96 0.42 12.48
C SER A 100 27.99 -1.07 12.19
N ALA A 101 29.10 -1.74 12.53
CA ALA A 101 29.20 -3.20 12.49
C ALA A 101 28.19 -3.94 13.39
N ARG A 102 27.57 -3.24 14.36
CA ARG A 102 26.54 -3.79 15.26
C ARG A 102 25.17 -3.97 14.58
N ALA A 103 24.94 -3.29 13.47
CA ALA A 103 23.69 -3.33 12.75
C ALA A 103 24.06 -3.31 11.27
N GLU A 104 24.31 -4.47 10.67
CA GLU A 104 24.55 -4.61 9.22
C GLU A 104 23.27 -4.31 8.40
N ILE A 105 22.61 -3.19 8.70
CA ILE A 105 21.30 -2.81 8.19
C ILE A 105 21.53 -1.72 7.13
N ARG A 106 21.50 -2.14 5.86
CA ARG A 106 21.47 -1.19 4.74
C ARG A 106 20.04 -0.87 4.36
N VAL A 107 19.58 0.30 4.76
CA VAL A 107 18.26 0.83 4.37
C VAL A 107 18.38 2.19 3.70
N HIS A 108 17.40 2.51 2.87
CA HIS A 108 17.26 3.85 2.29
C HIS A 108 16.45 4.73 3.25
N VAL A 109 16.80 6.02 3.36
CA VAL A 109 16.16 6.98 4.28
C VAL A 109 14.63 6.98 4.14
N VAL A 110 14.12 6.92 2.90
CA VAL A 110 12.66 6.86 2.64
C VAL A 110 12.01 5.57 3.16
N LEU A 111 12.69 4.43 3.09
CA LEU A 111 12.16 3.17 3.62
C LEU A 111 12.18 3.16 5.14
N LEU A 112 13.24 3.73 5.73
CA LEU A 112 13.36 3.98 7.17
C LEU A 112 12.23 4.88 7.66
N ALA A 113 12.03 6.05 7.05
CA ALA A 113 10.97 7.00 7.40
C ALA A 113 9.55 6.39 7.31
N ARG A 114 9.32 5.45 6.38
CA ARG A 114 8.06 4.71 6.26
C ARG A 114 7.91 3.59 7.28
N ALA A 115 9.02 3.04 7.75
CA ALA A 115 9.05 1.95 8.72
C ALA A 115 8.93 2.45 10.16
N VAL A 116 9.48 3.63 10.42
CA VAL A 116 9.62 4.28 11.72
C VAL A 116 8.49 5.30 11.89
N ASP A 117 7.46 4.94 12.64
CA ASP A 117 6.45 5.92 13.06
C ASP A 117 7.01 6.74 14.23
N ARG A 118 7.59 7.90 13.93
CA ARG A 118 8.14 8.79 14.96
C ARG A 118 7.09 9.26 15.96
N ARG A 119 5.81 9.36 15.57
CA ARG A 119 4.74 9.73 16.53
C ARG A 119 4.52 8.63 17.55
N ALA A 120 4.60 7.37 17.14
CA ALA A 120 4.50 6.23 18.04
C ALA A 120 5.77 6.04 18.90
N LEU A 121 6.92 6.50 18.44
CA LEU A 121 8.20 6.40 19.16
C LEU A 121 8.45 7.51 20.19
N MET A 122 7.77 8.66 20.07
CA MET A 122 7.83 9.76 21.06
C MET A 122 6.74 9.68 22.15
N ALA A 123 5.99 8.58 22.24
CA ALA A 123 5.10 8.37 23.38
C ALA A 123 5.95 8.36 24.67
N PRO A 124 5.57 9.13 25.71
CA PRO A 124 6.35 9.19 26.94
C PRO A 124 6.44 7.78 27.53
N ILE A 125 7.66 7.40 27.91
CA ILE A 125 7.92 6.21 28.71
C ILE A 125 7.02 6.37 29.95
N ARG A 126 6.00 5.53 30.09
CA ARG A 126 5.23 5.48 31.34
C ARG A 126 6.23 5.09 32.44
N PRO A 127 6.26 5.85 33.56
CA PRO A 127 7.21 5.63 34.63
C PRO A 127 7.07 4.24 35.25
#